data_AF-A0A8J3I1A4-F1
#
_entry.id   AF-A0A8J3I1A4-F1
#
_cell.length_a   1.000
_cell.length_b   1.000
_cell.length_c   1.000
_cell.angle_alpha   90.00
_cell.angle_beta   90.00
_cell.angle_gamma   90.00
#
_symmetry.space_group_name_H-M   'P 1'
#
loop_
_entity.id
_entity.type
_entity.pdbx_description
1 polymer ?
#
loop_
_entity_poly.entity_id
_entity_poly.type
_entity_poly.pdbx_seq_one_letter_code
_entity_poly.pdbx_strand_id
1 'polypeptide(L)'
;MIGVNMNSEQIEKNLALLAQKMGELGITGTILLLGGAVMVAIVKNRPSTRDIDIVVATNDAQQYRAIKRAISLVAQENRLPDEWMNDDVTLIVDQIRHPQKPTIWRDFGNLVVYVPELEYILALKLFAARPRMTGMFKLF
;
A
#
# COMPACT_ATOMS: atom_id res chain seq x y z
N MET A 1 2.44 -15.50 -15.01
CA MET A 1 3.68 -15.27 -14.25
C MET A 1 3.48 -15.78 -12.83
N ILE A 2 4.42 -16.58 -12.32
CA ILE A 2 4.41 -17.05 -10.92
C ILE A 2 4.64 -15.81 -10.05
N GLY A 3 3.71 -15.49 -9.15
CA GLY A 3 3.80 -14.31 -8.31
C GLY A 3 5.10 -14.32 -7.49
N VAL A 4 5.88 -13.26 -7.60
CA VAL A 4 7.10 -13.10 -6.79
C VAL A 4 6.66 -12.73 -5.38
N ASN A 5 6.95 -13.60 -4.42
CA ASN A 5 6.76 -13.30 -3.01
C ASN A 5 7.86 -12.31 -2.55
N MET A 6 7.46 -11.23 -1.90
CA MET A 6 8.33 -10.19 -1.35
C MET A 6 8.50 -10.37 0.17
N ASN A 7 9.74 -10.49 0.63
CA ASN A 7 10.13 -10.42 2.03
C ASN A 7 10.36 -8.96 2.48
N SER A 8 10.71 -8.75 3.75
CA SER A 8 10.92 -7.39 4.32
C SER A 8 11.97 -6.57 3.56
N GLU A 9 13.10 -7.19 3.19
CA GLU A 9 14.19 -6.51 2.48
C GLU A 9 13.76 -6.11 1.06
N GLN A 10 13.02 -6.98 0.38
CA GLN A 10 12.48 -6.70 -0.96
C GLN A 10 11.42 -5.58 -0.92
N ILE A 11 10.60 -5.51 0.13
CA ILE A 11 9.64 -4.40 0.33
C ILE A 11 10.40 -3.08 0.47
N GLU A 12 11.40 -3.01 1.36
CA GLU A 12 12.19 -1.79 1.56
C GLU A 12 12.96 -1.40 0.29
N LYS A 13 13.56 -2.37 -0.42
CA LYS A 13 14.22 -2.15 -1.71
C LYS A 13 13.26 -1.58 -2.75
N ASN A 14 12.07 -2.15 -2.90
CA ASN A 14 11.12 -1.71 -3.93
C ASN A 14 10.57 -0.31 -3.61
N LEU A 15 10.40 0.05 -2.34
CA LEU A 15 10.04 1.40 -1.92
C LEU A 15 11.16 2.41 -2.20
N ALA A 16 12.43 2.03 -1.99
CA ALA A 16 13.57 2.86 -2.35
C ALA A 16 13.66 3.08 -3.88
N LEU A 17 13.41 2.04 -4.69
CA LEU A 17 13.34 2.16 -6.15
C LEU A 17 12.21 3.10 -6.59
N LEU A 18 11.05 3.05 -5.92
CA LEU A 18 9.97 4.00 -6.16
C LEU A 18 10.38 5.43 -5.82
N ALA A 19 11.00 5.65 -4.67
CA ALA A 19 11.51 6.97 -4.29
C ALA A 19 12.53 7.53 -5.29
N GLN A 20 13.43 6.68 -5.79
CA GLN A 20 14.37 7.05 -6.84
C GLN A 20 13.62 7.45 -8.12
N LYS A 21 12.68 6.61 -8.60
CA LYS A 21 11.88 6.90 -9.80
C LYS A 21 11.09 8.19 -9.68
N MET A 22 10.53 8.46 -8.50
CA MET A 22 9.84 9.72 -8.21
C MET A 22 10.78 10.92 -8.32
N GLY A 23 12.02 10.81 -7.82
CA GLY A 23 13.04 11.84 -7.99
C GLY A 23 13.42 12.11 -9.44
N GLU A 24 13.60 11.06 -10.25
CA GLU A 24 13.87 11.16 -11.69
C GLU A 24 12.72 11.86 -12.45
N LEU A 25 11.48 11.71 -11.99
CA LEU A 25 10.30 12.38 -12.53
C LEU A 25 10.06 13.78 -11.95
N GLY A 26 10.88 14.23 -10.99
CA GLY A 26 10.73 15.52 -10.32
C GLY A 26 9.49 15.60 -9.43
N ILE A 27 9.01 14.47 -8.91
CA ILE A 27 7.83 14.43 -8.03
C ILE A 27 8.20 13.93 -6.63
N THR A 28 7.42 14.37 -5.64
CA THR A 28 7.46 13.85 -4.28
C THR A 28 6.08 13.37 -3.87
N GLY A 29 6.01 12.51 -2.85
CA GLY A 29 4.74 11.97 -2.39
C GLY A 29 4.83 11.28 -1.04
N THR A 30 3.64 11.02 -0.50
CA THR A 30 3.45 10.32 0.75
C THR A 30 2.48 9.17 0.52
N ILE A 31 2.79 8.01 1.10
CA ILE A 31 1.90 6.84 1.09
C ILE A 31 1.67 6.33 2.51
N LEU A 32 0.51 5.72 2.72
CA LEU A 32 0.21 4.93 3.91
C LEU A 32 0.34 3.44 3.56
N LEU A 33 1.28 2.74 4.19
CA LEU A 33 1.49 1.31 4.01
C LEU A 33 0.49 0.50 4.82
N LEU A 34 -0.16 -0.48 4.19
CA LEU A 34 -1.24 -1.26 4.79
C LEU A 34 -1.06 -2.77 4.56
N GLY A 35 -2.01 -3.53 5.10
CA GLY A 35 -2.29 -4.90 4.68
C GLY A 35 -1.12 -5.87 4.84
N GLY A 36 -0.83 -6.58 3.75
CA GLY A 36 0.12 -7.68 3.75
C GLY A 36 1.57 -7.26 4.00
N ALA A 37 1.96 -6.10 3.51
CA ALA A 37 3.31 -5.56 3.62
C ALA A 37 3.66 -5.16 5.06
N VAL A 38 2.71 -4.58 5.80
CA VAL A 38 2.88 -4.27 7.25
C VAL A 38 3.16 -5.54 8.05
N MET A 39 2.46 -6.63 7.74
CA MET A 39 2.62 -7.92 8.43
C MET A 39 4.02 -8.53 8.24
N VAL A 40 4.63 -8.29 7.08
CA VAL A 40 5.98 -8.78 6.75
C VAL A 40 7.06 -7.86 7.29
N ALA A 41 6.98 -6.56 6.98
CA ALA A 41 8.07 -5.62 7.25
C ALA A 41 8.13 -5.11 8.69
N ILE A 42 6.98 -5.00 9.36
CA ILE A 42 6.87 -4.35 10.67
C ILE A 42 6.52 -5.37 11.76
N VAL A 43 5.42 -6.12 11.58
CA VAL A 43 4.98 -7.12 12.56
C VAL A 43 5.84 -8.40 12.54
N LYS A 44 6.44 -8.71 11.38
CA LYS A 44 7.31 -9.88 11.16
C LYS A 44 6.66 -11.22 11.52
N ASN A 45 5.35 -11.37 11.30
CA ASN A 45 4.61 -12.60 11.64
C ASN A 45 4.56 -13.63 10.51
N ARG A 46 5.01 -13.27 9.30
CA ARG A 46 5.09 -14.17 8.14
C ARG A 46 6.26 -13.74 7.23
N PRO A 47 6.84 -14.67 6.44
CA PRO A 47 8.08 -14.38 5.72
C PRO A 47 7.91 -13.51 4.48
N SER A 48 6.71 -13.46 3.88
CA SER A 48 6.49 -12.75 2.63
C SER A 48 5.04 -12.36 2.34
N THR A 49 4.85 -11.48 1.36
CA THR A 49 3.55 -11.06 0.78
C THR A 49 3.65 -11.01 -0.75
N ARG A 50 2.53 -11.03 -1.46
CA ARG A 50 2.50 -11.01 -2.93
C ARG A 50 2.54 -9.58 -3.52
N ASP A 51 2.09 -8.62 -2.72
CA ASP A 51 1.80 -7.25 -3.10
C ASP A 51 2.04 -6.29 -1.92
N ILE A 52 2.11 -5.00 -2.24
CA ILE A 52 2.21 -3.88 -1.31
C ILE A 52 0.93 -3.05 -1.40
N ASP A 53 0.06 -3.17 -0.40
CA ASP A 53 -1.16 -2.37 -0.29
C ASP A 53 -0.84 -0.97 0.24
N ILE A 54 -1.30 0.07 -0.46
CA ILE A 54 -1.07 1.47 -0.06
C ILE A 54 -2.33 2.33 -0.15
N VAL A 55 -2.33 3.46 0.55
CA VAL A 55 -3.13 4.64 0.18
C VAL A 55 -2.19 5.74 -0.25
N VAL A 56 -2.44 6.36 -1.41
CA VAL A 56 -1.70 7.55 -1.84
C VAL A 56 -2.27 8.77 -1.12
N ALA A 57 -1.46 9.44 -0.30
CA ALA A 57 -1.90 10.57 0.52
C ALA A 57 -1.91 11.88 -0.29
N THR A 58 -2.82 11.99 -1.25
CA THR A 58 -3.04 13.21 -2.03
C THR A 58 -4.49 13.36 -2.49
N ASN A 59 -4.97 14.61 -2.54
CA ASN A 59 -6.24 14.97 -3.18
C ASN A 59 -6.02 15.57 -4.59
N ASP A 60 -4.76 15.71 -5.02
CA ASP A 60 -4.42 16.22 -6.34
C ASP A 60 -4.39 15.07 -7.36
N ALA A 61 -5.32 15.10 -8.31
CA ALA A 61 -5.46 14.07 -9.34
C ALA A 61 -4.24 13.97 -10.27
N GLN A 62 -3.52 15.08 -10.52
CA GLN A 62 -2.29 15.07 -11.31
C GLN A 62 -1.15 14.41 -10.53
N GLN A 63 -1.00 14.76 -9.24
CA GLN A 63 0.01 14.13 -8.38
C GLN A 63 -0.27 12.62 -8.23
N TYR A 64 -1.52 12.24 -8.00
CA TYR A 64 -1.95 10.84 -7.94
C TYR A 64 -1.56 10.07 -9.20
N ARG A 65 -1.90 10.60 -10.39
CA ARG A 65 -1.53 9.98 -11.67
C ARG A 65 -0.01 9.88 -11.84
N ALA A 66 0.75 10.87 -11.39
CA ALA A 66 2.21 10.86 -11.47
C ALA A 66 2.82 9.77 -10.57
N ILE A 67 2.29 9.58 -9.36
CA ILE A 67 2.71 8.52 -8.44
C ILE A 67 2.35 7.14 -9.03
N LYS A 68 1.13 6.95 -9.52
CA LYS A 68 0.72 5.70 -10.19
C LYS A 68 1.62 5.38 -11.39
N ARG A 69 1.98 6.39 -12.18
CA ARG A 69 2.95 6.23 -13.29
C ARG A 69 4.33 5.79 -12.79
N ALA A 70 4.83 6.36 -11.69
CA ALA A 70 6.12 5.95 -11.11
C ALA A 70 6.08 4.47 -10.66
N ILE A 71 4.99 4.04 -10.02
CA ILE A 71 4.77 2.64 -9.62
C ILE A 71 4.82 1.70 -10.83
N SER A 72 4.13 2.04 -11.92
CA SER A 72 4.14 1.23 -13.14
C SER A 72 5.52 1.18 -13.80
N LEU A 73 6.27 2.28 -13.80
CA LEU A 73 7.63 2.32 -14.36
C LEU A 73 8.59 1.43 -13.55
N VAL A 74 8.52 1.47 -12.22
CA VAL A 74 9.30 0.57 -11.35
C VAL A 74 8.98 -0.89 -11.65
N ALA A 75 7.70 -1.23 -11.87
CA ALA A 75 7.30 -2.58 -12.23
C ALA A 75 7.98 -3.06 -13.52
N GLN A 76 7.91 -2.23 -14.56
CA GLN A 76 8.49 -2.54 -15.87
C GLN A 76 10.02 -2.67 -15.81
N GLU A 77 10.70 -1.72 -15.18
CA GLU A 77 12.17 -1.68 -15.11
C GLU A 77 12.75 -2.83 -14.28
N ASN A 78 12.01 -3.30 -13.26
CA ASN A 78 12.48 -4.32 -12.32
C ASN A 78 11.80 -5.68 -12.50
N ARG A 79 11.00 -5.85 -13.57
CA ARG A 79 10.25 -7.07 -13.87
C ARG A 79 9.38 -7.55 -12.70
N LEU A 80 8.80 -6.60 -11.98
CA LEU A 80 7.80 -6.91 -10.94
C LEU A 80 6.44 -7.15 -11.60
N PRO A 81 5.53 -7.92 -10.97
CA PRO A 81 4.15 -8.01 -11.42
C PRO A 81 3.49 -6.62 -11.48
N ASP A 82 2.57 -6.37 -12.41
CA ASP A 82 1.89 -5.06 -12.50
C ASP A 82 1.20 -4.66 -11.18
N GLU A 83 0.65 -5.66 -10.48
CA GLU A 83 -0.02 -5.52 -9.18
C GLU A 83 0.92 -5.63 -7.96
N TRP A 84 2.23 -5.49 -8.14
CA TRP A 84 3.20 -5.55 -7.03
C TRP A 84 2.93 -4.50 -5.95
N MET A 85 2.31 -3.38 -6.33
CA MET A 85 1.85 -2.31 -5.45
C MET A 85 0.53 -1.77 -5.97
N ASN A 86 -0.52 -1.81 -5.15
CA ASN A 86 -1.86 -1.36 -5.50
C ASN A 86 -2.48 -0.51 -4.38
N ASP A 87 -3.54 0.21 -4.72
CA ASP A 87 -4.28 1.10 -3.83
C ASP A 87 -5.76 0.73 -3.70
N ASP A 88 -6.11 -0.52 -4.02
CA ASP A 88 -7.48 -1.05 -3.92
C ASP A 88 -8.01 -0.97 -2.48
N VAL A 89 -7.10 -1.05 -1.50
CA VAL A 89 -7.40 -0.90 -0.08
C VAL A 89 -8.03 0.46 0.25
N THR A 90 -7.83 1.50 -0.59
CA THR A 90 -8.44 2.83 -0.43
C THR A 90 -9.96 2.74 -0.34
N LEU A 91 -10.60 1.89 -1.15
CA LEU A 91 -12.06 1.68 -1.11
C LEU A 91 -12.55 1.17 0.24
N ILE A 92 -11.72 0.39 0.94
CA ILE A 92 -12.03 -0.11 2.28
C ILE A 92 -11.77 0.98 3.32
N VAL A 93 -10.64 1.68 3.19
CA VAL A 93 -10.26 2.80 4.07
C VAL A 93 -11.35 3.88 4.09
N ASP A 94 -11.93 4.21 2.93
CA ASP A 94 -13.01 5.20 2.81
C ASP A 94 -14.34 4.76 3.44
N GLN A 95 -14.52 3.46 3.69
CA GLN A 95 -15.70 2.90 4.36
C GLN A 95 -15.54 2.79 5.87
N ILE A 96 -14.32 2.92 6.37
CA ILE A 96 -14.02 2.91 7.80
C ILE A 96 -13.46 4.28 8.21
N ARG A 97 -13.27 4.50 9.51
CA ARG A 97 -12.62 5.72 9.98
C ARG A 97 -11.13 5.63 9.64
N HIS A 98 -10.55 6.65 9.00
CA HIS A 98 -9.10 6.81 8.77
C HIS A 98 -8.25 6.61 10.05
N PRO A 99 -6.97 6.21 9.92
CA PRO A 99 -6.09 6.04 11.08
C PRO A 99 -5.91 7.35 11.82
N GLN A 100 -5.84 7.28 13.15
CA GLN A 100 -5.82 8.48 13.99
C GLN A 100 -4.41 9.04 14.15
N LYS A 101 -3.40 8.17 14.21
CA LYS A 101 -2.02 8.56 14.52
C LYS A 101 -1.02 7.77 13.67
N PRO A 102 -1.08 7.88 12.33
CA PRO A 102 -0.06 7.25 11.49
C PRO A 102 1.32 7.83 11.81
N THR A 103 2.32 6.97 11.86
CA THR A 103 3.72 7.34 12.13
C THR A 103 4.59 7.09 10.92
N ILE A 104 5.63 7.90 10.72
CA ILE A 104 6.63 7.67 9.67
C ILE A 104 7.35 6.35 9.98
N TRP A 105 7.28 5.40 9.05
CA TRP A 105 8.06 4.16 9.11
C TRP A 105 9.42 4.33 8.41
N ARG A 106 9.41 4.97 7.24
CA ARG A 106 10.59 5.25 6.42
C ARG A 106 10.45 6.57 5.70
N ASP A 107 11.58 7.24 5.52
CA ASP A 107 11.74 8.41 4.67
C ASP A 107 12.85 8.10 3.65
N PHE A 108 12.48 8.10 2.37
CA PHE A 108 13.37 7.84 1.24
C PHE A 108 13.64 9.12 0.43
N GLY A 109 13.43 10.30 1.02
CA GLY A 109 13.57 11.61 0.36
C GLY A 109 12.34 11.96 -0.47
N ASN A 110 12.22 11.43 -1.69
CA ASN A 110 11.09 11.74 -2.57
C ASN A 110 9.80 10.98 -2.19
N LEU A 111 9.90 10.00 -1.29
CA LEU A 111 8.79 9.20 -0.80
C LEU A 111 8.86 9.08 0.72
N VAL A 112 7.81 9.51 1.40
CA VAL A 112 7.62 9.27 2.83
C VAL A 112 6.57 8.18 3.02
N VAL A 113 6.91 7.15 3.80
CA VAL A 113 6.03 6.00 4.05
C VAL A 113 5.55 6.03 5.50
N TYR A 114 4.25 6.21 5.67
CA TYR A 114 3.58 6.10 6.96
C TYR A 114 3.05 4.70 7.19
N VAL A 115 2.90 4.31 8.45
CA VAL A 115 2.16 3.13 8.89
C VAL A 115 1.13 3.57 9.95
N PRO A 116 -0.11 3.04 9.91
CA PRO A 116 -1.09 3.33 10.96
C PRO A 116 -0.81 2.55 12.25
N GLU A 117 -1.53 2.90 13.32
CA GLU A 117 -1.55 2.10 14.55
C GLU A 117 -1.95 0.63 14.29
N LEU A 118 -1.41 -0.33 15.06
CA LEU A 118 -1.65 -1.76 14.82
C LEU A 118 -3.12 -2.16 15.00
N GLU A 119 -3.84 -1.47 15.88
CA GLU A 119 -5.27 -1.62 16.11
C GLU A 119 -6.07 -1.29 14.84
N TYR A 120 -5.61 -0.30 14.06
CA TYR A 120 -6.21 0.04 12.77
C TYR A 120 -5.98 -1.07 11.75
N ILE A 121 -4.76 -1.63 11.67
CA ILE A 121 -4.47 -2.77 10.78
C ILE A 121 -5.34 -3.98 11.13
N LEU A 122 -5.56 -4.23 12.42
CA LEU A 122 -6.46 -5.28 12.88
C LEU A 122 -7.90 -5.00 12.44
N ALA A 123 -8.41 -3.78 12.67
CA ALA A 123 -9.75 -3.39 12.25
C ALA A 123 -9.95 -3.52 10.73
N LEU A 124 -8.98 -3.08 9.94
CA LEU A 124 -8.97 -3.20 8.48
C LEU A 124 -9.09 -4.66 8.04
N LYS A 125 -8.33 -5.56 8.67
CA LYS A 125 -8.38 -7.00 8.36
C LYS A 125 -9.72 -7.62 8.73
N LEU A 126 -10.28 -7.27 9.89
CA LEU A 126 -11.60 -7.76 10.31
C LEU A 126 -12.70 -7.29 9.36
N PHE A 127 -12.63 -6.04 8.90
CA PHE A 127 -13.57 -5.50 7.92
C PHE A 127 -13.44 -6.19 6.56
N ALA A 128 -12.22 -6.35 6.05
CA ALA A 128 -11.96 -7.00 4.76
C ALA A 128 -12.34 -8.50 4.75
N ALA A 129 -12.25 -9.18 5.90
CA ALA A 129 -12.64 -10.57 6.07
C ALA A 129 -14.15 -10.77 6.22
N ARG A 130 -14.94 -9.69 6.39
CA ARG A 130 -16.39 -9.78 6.53
C ARG A 130 -16.97 -10.41 5.26
N PRO A 131 -17.82 -11.45 5.37
CA PRO A 131 -18.57 -11.93 4.21
C PRO A 131 -19.32 -10.77 3.59
N ARG A 132 -19.11 -10.51 2.29
CA ARG A 132 -20.04 -9.65 1.55
C ARG A 132 -21.38 -10.36 1.65
N MET A 133 -22.32 -9.82 2.40
CA MET A 133 -23.70 -10.29 2.39
C MET A 133 -24.27 -9.97 1.00
N THR A 134 -23.99 -10.82 0.02
CA THR A 134 -24.71 -10.84 -1.25
C THR A 134 -26.08 -11.44 -0.97
N GLY A 135 -27.03 -10.55 -0.70
CA GLY A 135 -28.47 -10.76 -0.87
C GLY A 135 -29.11 -11.91 -0.11
N MET A 136 -29.54 -11.66 1.13
CA MET A 136 -30.85 -12.15 1.62
C MET A 136 -31.27 -11.42 2.90
N PHE A 137 -31.77 -10.19 2.78
CA PHE A 137 -32.76 -9.64 3.71
C PHE A 137 -33.76 -8.82 2.88
N LYS A 138 -34.80 -9.50 2.40
CA LYS A 138 -36.14 -8.90 2.37
C LYS A 138 -36.63 -8.83 3.83
N LEU A 139 -37.49 -7.86 4.12
CA LEU A 139 -38.10 -7.46 5.41
C LEU A 139 -37.30 -6.31 6.04
N PHE A 140 -37.73 -5.04 5.99
CA PHE A 140 -39.07 -4.44 5.88
C PHE A 140 -39.09 -3.27 4.90
#